data_AF-A0A6J7FZW0-F1
#
_entry.id   AF-A0A6J7FZW0-F1
#
_cell.length_a   1.000
_cell.length_b   1.000
_cell.length_c   1.000
_cell.angle_alpha   90.00
_cell.angle_beta   90.00
_cell.angle_gamma   90.00
#
_symmetry.space_group_name_H-M   'P 1'
#
loop_
_entity.id
_entity.type
_entity.pdbx_description
1 polymer ?
#
loop_
_entity_poly.entity_id
_entity_poly.type
_entity_poly.pdbx_seq_one_letter_code
_entity_poly.pdbx_strand_id
1 'polypeptide(L)'
;MTIAPDGRKLLRIEARNAEVPIERKPEWIKTRANMGPQYTELRSLVTREGLHTVCQEAACPNIFECWEDREATFLIGGERCTRRCDFCNIDTGKPEPVDMDEPRRVAESVRAMELRYATITGVTRDDLEDEGAWLYAETIRKVHELNPGTGVEMLAPDFSGHAHLLNQVFETRPEVFAHNLETVPRIFKRIRPAFNYDRSLDVISQARAFGLITKSNLIMGMGETREEVSQALVDLHAAGCDLITITQYLRPTAKHHPVERWVKPHEFVELSEEATAIGFAGVMSGPLVRSSYRAGRLYKQAQEKKAALSNG
;
A
#
# COMPACT_ATOMS: atom_id res chain seq x y z
N MET A 1 -9.42 -12.00 -31.81
CA MET A 1 -10.01 -11.03 -30.86
C MET A 1 -10.18 -11.74 -29.53
N THR A 2 -9.43 -11.36 -28.50
CA THR A 2 -9.43 -12.03 -27.20
C THR A 2 -10.50 -11.43 -26.28
N ILE A 3 -11.50 -12.24 -25.93
CA ILE A 3 -12.59 -11.90 -25.02
C ILE A 3 -12.18 -12.33 -23.62
N ALA A 4 -12.40 -11.49 -22.60
CA ALA A 4 -12.14 -11.84 -21.22
C ALA A 4 -13.15 -12.88 -20.69
N PRO A 5 -12.86 -13.63 -19.61
CA PRO A 5 -13.77 -14.66 -19.08
C PRO A 5 -15.16 -14.14 -18.69
N ASP A 6 -15.27 -12.86 -18.37
CA ASP A 6 -16.48 -12.08 -18.05
C ASP A 6 -17.17 -11.47 -19.30
N GLY A 7 -16.72 -11.81 -20.51
CA GLY A 7 -17.33 -11.38 -21.76
C GLY A 7 -16.97 -9.96 -22.22
N ARG A 8 -16.21 -9.19 -21.41
CA ARG A 8 -15.77 -7.84 -21.81
C ARG A 8 -14.62 -7.89 -22.80
N LYS A 9 -14.56 -6.90 -23.69
CA LYS A 9 -13.39 -6.69 -24.55
C LYS A 9 -12.21 -6.24 -23.69
N LEU A 10 -11.08 -6.94 -23.80
CA LEU A 10 -9.85 -6.54 -23.13
C LEU A 10 -9.43 -5.14 -23.59
N LEU A 11 -8.93 -4.34 -22.65
CA LEU A 11 -8.22 -3.10 -22.99
C LEU A 11 -6.99 -3.46 -23.83
N ARG A 12 -6.57 -2.56 -24.72
CA ARG A 12 -5.39 -2.80 -25.58
C ARG A 12 -4.15 -3.20 -24.77
N ILE A 13 -3.96 -2.60 -23.60
CA ILE A 13 -2.86 -2.91 -22.69
C ILE A 13 -2.98 -4.31 -22.09
N GLU A 14 -4.17 -4.74 -21.67
CA GLU A 14 -4.43 -6.08 -21.14
C GLU A 14 -4.17 -7.16 -22.19
N ALA A 15 -4.63 -6.92 -23.42
CA ALA A 15 -4.43 -7.83 -24.54
C ALA A 15 -2.94 -8.00 -24.86
N ARG A 16 -2.20 -6.87 -24.93
CA ARG A 16 -0.74 -6.88 -25.14
C ARG A 16 -0.02 -7.61 -24.01
N ASN A 17 -0.38 -7.35 -22.76
CA ASN A 17 0.26 -8.00 -21.62
C ASN A 17 0.03 -9.52 -21.65
N ALA A 18 -1.18 -9.97 -22.04
CA ALA A 18 -1.53 -11.38 -22.12
C ALA A 18 -0.77 -12.16 -23.21
N GLU A 19 -0.09 -11.49 -24.13
CA GLU A 19 0.82 -12.13 -25.11
C GLU A 19 2.10 -12.68 -24.43
N VAL A 20 2.47 -12.14 -23.26
CA VAL A 20 3.60 -12.64 -22.47
C VAL A 20 3.10 -13.72 -21.48
N PRO A 21 3.56 -14.97 -21.59
CA PRO A 21 3.19 -16.04 -20.66
C PRO A 21 3.52 -15.69 -19.20
N ILE A 22 2.77 -16.28 -18.26
CA ILE A 22 3.07 -16.13 -16.83
C ILE A 22 4.46 -16.69 -16.53
N GLU A 23 5.24 -15.88 -15.83
CA GLU A 23 6.64 -16.15 -15.52
C GLU A 23 6.75 -17.19 -14.41
N ARG A 24 7.75 -18.08 -14.52
CA ARG A 24 8.07 -19.01 -13.45
C ARG A 24 8.68 -18.26 -12.28
N LYS A 25 8.04 -18.32 -11.12
CA LYS A 25 8.57 -17.74 -9.87
C LYS A 25 9.89 -18.45 -9.50
N PRO A 26 10.96 -17.70 -9.19
CA PRO A 26 12.21 -18.28 -8.76
C PRO A 26 12.10 -18.87 -7.35
N GLU A 27 13.05 -19.72 -6.96
CA GLU A 27 12.93 -20.55 -5.77
C GLU A 27 12.87 -19.78 -4.45
N TRP A 28 13.36 -18.54 -4.41
CA TRP A 28 13.32 -17.67 -3.23
C TRP A 28 11.98 -16.94 -3.06
N ILE A 29 11.07 -16.99 -4.04
CA ILE A 29 9.71 -16.45 -3.93
C ILE A 29 8.80 -17.54 -3.38
N LYS A 30 8.97 -17.84 -2.10
CA LYS A 30 8.18 -18.82 -1.35
C LYS A 30 7.85 -18.26 0.02
N THR A 31 6.60 -18.38 0.43
CA THR A 31 6.19 -18.15 1.82
C THR A 31 5.96 -19.45 2.52
N ARG A 32 6.26 -19.46 3.83
CA ARG A 32 5.88 -20.55 4.70
C ARG A 32 4.48 -20.27 5.23
N ALA A 33 3.51 -21.09 4.83
CA ALA A 33 2.17 -21.01 5.38
C ALA A 33 2.18 -21.59 6.79
N ASN A 34 2.01 -20.73 7.80
CA ASN A 34 1.80 -21.14 9.18
C ASN A 34 0.36 -20.77 9.56
N MET A 35 -0.51 -21.77 9.72
CA MET A 35 -1.91 -21.54 10.11
C MET A 35 -2.01 -21.66 11.64
N GLY A 36 -1.53 -20.63 12.34
CA GLY A 36 -1.59 -20.56 13.79
C GLY A 36 -3.00 -20.25 14.31
N PRO A 37 -3.18 -20.27 15.65
CA PRO A 37 -4.46 -19.98 16.28
C PRO A 37 -4.93 -18.56 15.99
N GLN A 38 -4.03 -17.56 16.00
CA GLN A 38 -4.41 -16.16 15.72
C GLN A 38 -4.85 -15.97 14.27
N TYR A 39 -4.12 -16.55 13.30
CA TYR A 39 -4.58 -16.54 11.90
C TYR A 39 -6.00 -17.13 11.74
N THR A 40 -6.28 -18.25 12.39
CA THR A 40 -7.58 -18.95 12.26
C THR A 40 -8.73 -18.16 12.90
N GLU A 41 -8.45 -17.53 14.03
CA GLU A 41 -9.37 -16.60 14.71
C GLU A 41 -9.70 -15.40 13.81
N LEU A 42 -8.67 -14.70 13.31
CA LEU A 42 -8.84 -13.53 12.44
C LEU A 42 -9.59 -13.89 11.15
N ARG A 43 -9.29 -15.04 10.55
CA ARG A 43 -10.01 -15.52 9.35
C ARG A 43 -11.49 -15.72 9.61
N SER A 44 -11.83 -16.37 10.71
CA SER A 44 -13.22 -16.64 11.08
C SER A 44 -13.98 -15.34 11.35
N LEU A 45 -13.32 -14.37 11.98
CA LEU A 45 -13.89 -13.06 12.25
C LEU A 45 -14.14 -12.26 10.97
N VAL A 46 -13.14 -12.16 10.08
CA VAL A 46 -13.29 -11.43 8.80
C VAL A 46 -14.44 -12.00 7.95
N THR A 47 -14.60 -13.33 7.91
CA THR A 47 -15.72 -13.96 7.22
C THR A 47 -17.07 -13.69 7.89
N ARG A 48 -17.14 -13.71 9.23
CA ARG A 48 -18.38 -13.48 9.97
C ARG A 48 -18.88 -12.05 9.87
N GLU A 49 -17.97 -11.08 9.91
CA GLU A 49 -18.29 -9.64 9.90
C GLU A 49 -18.41 -9.07 8.48
N GLY A 50 -18.21 -9.88 7.43
CA GLY A 50 -18.36 -9.45 6.03
C GLY A 50 -17.37 -8.37 5.59
N LEU A 51 -16.11 -8.47 6.05
CA LEU A 51 -15.09 -7.43 5.83
C LEU A 51 -14.22 -7.73 4.62
N HIS A 52 -13.79 -6.67 3.93
CA HIS A 52 -12.79 -6.74 2.88
C HIS A 52 -11.40 -6.35 3.41
N THR A 53 -10.44 -7.27 3.27
CA THR A 53 -9.04 -7.01 3.62
C THR A 53 -8.18 -7.05 2.37
N VAL A 54 -7.25 -6.11 2.23
CA VAL A 54 -6.24 -6.17 1.15
C VAL A 54 -5.43 -7.46 1.26
N CYS A 55 -5.27 -8.00 2.47
CA CYS A 55 -4.64 -9.28 2.71
C CYS A 55 -5.25 -10.41 1.85
N GLN A 56 -6.58 -10.42 1.71
CA GLN A 56 -7.32 -11.39 0.91
C GLN A 56 -7.45 -10.96 -0.56
N GLU A 57 -7.92 -9.73 -0.83
CA GLU A 57 -8.23 -9.26 -2.18
C GLU A 57 -6.99 -9.17 -3.09
N ALA A 58 -5.85 -8.78 -2.51
CA ALA A 58 -4.58 -8.73 -3.23
C ALA A 58 -3.80 -10.07 -3.19
N ALA A 59 -4.41 -11.14 -2.66
CA ALA A 59 -3.80 -12.45 -2.49
C ALA A 59 -2.40 -12.37 -1.82
N CYS A 60 -2.32 -11.64 -0.71
CA CYS A 60 -1.05 -11.31 -0.07
C CYS A 60 -0.36 -12.57 0.48
N PRO A 61 0.89 -12.86 0.09
CA PRO A 61 1.57 -14.07 0.54
C PRO A 61 1.93 -14.05 2.03
N ASN A 62 1.87 -12.87 2.68
CA ASN A 62 2.22 -12.66 4.08
C ASN A 62 1.05 -12.77 5.05
N ILE A 63 -0.16 -13.09 4.58
CA ILE A 63 -1.38 -13.11 5.42
C ILE A 63 -1.21 -13.96 6.69
N PHE A 64 -0.54 -15.10 6.58
CA PHE A 64 -0.27 -16.00 7.70
C PHE A 64 0.60 -15.38 8.79
N GLU A 65 1.58 -14.57 8.40
CA GLU A 65 2.52 -13.95 9.33
C GLU A 65 1.90 -12.69 9.96
N CYS A 66 1.32 -11.81 9.14
CA CYS A 66 0.71 -10.56 9.61
C CYS A 66 -0.44 -10.82 10.58
N TRP A 67 -1.31 -11.79 10.26
CA TRP A 67 -2.47 -12.08 11.11
C TRP A 67 -2.09 -12.79 12.40
N GLU A 68 -0.98 -13.54 12.40
CA GLU A 68 -0.45 -14.11 13.64
C GLU A 68 0.02 -13.01 14.60
N ASP A 69 0.64 -11.94 14.06
CA ASP A 69 1.07 -10.76 14.81
C ASP A 69 -0.08 -9.77 15.14
N ARG A 70 -1.33 -10.09 14.79
CA ARG A 70 -2.50 -9.21 14.91
C ARG A 70 -2.30 -7.85 14.24
N GLU A 71 -1.79 -7.88 13.01
CA GLU A 71 -1.75 -6.77 12.07
C GLU A 71 -2.62 -7.12 10.85
N ALA A 72 -3.46 -6.19 10.42
CA ALA A 72 -4.31 -6.37 9.24
C ALA A 72 -4.42 -5.07 8.44
N THR A 73 -4.75 -5.22 7.15
CA THR A 73 -4.97 -4.10 6.24
C THR A 73 -6.38 -4.13 5.68
N PHE A 74 -7.15 -3.09 5.97
CA PHE A 74 -8.53 -2.92 5.50
C PHE A 74 -8.55 -2.19 4.16
N LEU A 75 -9.48 -2.56 3.28
CA LEU A 75 -9.77 -1.85 2.03
C LEU A 75 -11.12 -1.14 2.17
N ILE A 76 -11.13 0.19 2.21
CA ILE A 76 -12.35 1.01 2.30
C ILE A 76 -12.76 1.58 0.94
N GLY A 77 -14.02 2.00 0.82
CA GLY A 77 -14.58 2.59 -0.40
C GLY A 77 -15.08 1.56 -1.41
N GLY A 78 -15.18 0.29 -0.99
CA GLY A 78 -15.61 -0.85 -1.79
C GLY A 78 -14.48 -1.58 -2.52
N GLU A 79 -14.86 -2.53 -3.36
CA GLU A 79 -13.93 -3.42 -4.11
C GLU A 79 -13.59 -2.92 -5.53
N ARG A 80 -14.24 -1.83 -5.98
CA ARG A 80 -14.06 -1.28 -7.33
C ARG A 80 -13.36 0.07 -7.29
N CYS A 81 -12.23 0.15 -7.99
CA CYS A 81 -11.42 1.34 -8.12
C CYS A 81 -11.78 2.15 -9.37
N THR A 82 -11.83 3.47 -9.25
CA THR A 82 -12.03 4.37 -10.39
C THR A 82 -10.79 4.47 -11.29
N ARG A 83 -9.61 4.11 -10.77
CA ARG A 83 -8.34 4.10 -11.50
C ARG A 83 -7.85 2.67 -11.77
N ARG A 84 -7.05 2.54 -12.83
CA ARG A 84 -6.38 1.28 -13.20
C ARG A 84 -4.87 1.44 -13.16
N CYS A 85 -4.22 0.70 -12.27
CA CYS A 85 -2.76 0.54 -12.22
C CYS A 85 -2.40 -0.84 -12.77
N ASP A 86 -1.40 -0.93 -13.65
CA ASP A 86 -1.13 -2.18 -14.42
C ASP A 86 -0.53 -3.31 -13.57
N PHE A 87 -0.19 -3.03 -12.31
CA PHE A 87 0.27 -4.00 -11.32
C PHE A 87 -0.81 -4.44 -10.31
N CYS A 88 -1.90 -3.67 -10.19
CA CYS A 88 -2.87 -3.82 -9.10
C CYS A 88 -3.97 -4.81 -9.47
N ASN A 89 -4.30 -5.73 -8.56
CA ASN A 89 -5.33 -6.75 -8.76
C ASN A 89 -6.74 -6.31 -8.33
N ILE A 90 -6.90 -5.09 -7.82
CA ILE A 90 -8.22 -4.54 -7.48
C ILE A 90 -8.96 -4.20 -8.77
N ASP A 91 -10.23 -4.58 -8.84
CA ASP A 91 -11.04 -4.40 -10.04
C ASP A 91 -11.23 -2.91 -10.36
N THR A 92 -11.08 -2.56 -11.64
CA THR A 92 -11.44 -1.23 -12.13
C THR A 92 -12.90 -1.23 -12.56
N GLY A 93 -13.68 -0.27 -12.07
CA GLY A 93 -15.09 -0.16 -12.44
C GLY A 93 -15.77 1.05 -11.81
N LYS A 94 -17.06 1.22 -12.11
CA LYS A 94 -17.89 2.20 -11.40
C LYS A 94 -18.11 1.69 -9.97
N PRO A 95 -17.72 2.45 -8.93
CA PRO A 95 -17.98 2.09 -7.54
C PRO A 95 -19.48 2.14 -7.23
N GLU A 96 -19.87 1.40 -6.19
CA GLU A 96 -21.16 1.58 -5.54
C GLU A 96 -21.18 2.91 -4.74
N PRO A 97 -22.37 3.42 -4.36
CA PRO A 97 -22.47 4.57 -3.46
C PRO A 97 -21.62 4.38 -2.21
N VAL A 98 -21.02 5.46 -1.70
CA VAL A 98 -20.26 5.41 -0.44
C VAL A 98 -21.17 4.90 0.68
N ASP A 99 -20.69 3.88 1.39
CA ASP A 99 -21.30 3.43 2.62
C ASP A 99 -20.81 4.30 3.78
N MET A 100 -21.69 5.18 4.26
CA MET A 100 -21.38 6.11 5.34
C MET A 100 -21.16 5.42 6.70
N ASP A 101 -21.55 4.14 6.83
CA ASP A 101 -21.38 3.34 8.05
C ASP A 101 -20.09 2.46 8.01
N GLU A 102 -19.41 2.39 6.86
CA GLU A 102 -18.15 1.65 6.70
C GLU A 102 -17.07 2.06 7.73
N PRO A 103 -16.83 3.36 8.03
CA PRO A 103 -15.92 3.79 9.10
C PRO A 103 -16.16 3.13 10.46
N ARG A 104 -17.43 3.04 10.89
CA ARG A 104 -17.80 2.43 12.18
C ARG A 104 -17.50 0.93 12.16
N ARG A 105 -17.86 0.23 11.09
CA ARG A 105 -17.61 -1.22 10.96
C ARG A 105 -16.12 -1.55 10.94
N VAL A 106 -15.30 -0.75 10.25
CA VAL A 106 -13.83 -0.91 10.31
C VAL A 106 -13.33 -0.76 11.75
N ALA A 107 -13.79 0.27 12.48
CA ALA A 107 -13.40 0.47 13.87
C ALA A 107 -13.80 -0.70 14.79
N GLU A 108 -15.01 -1.24 14.62
CA GLU A 108 -15.49 -2.41 15.36
C GLU A 108 -14.68 -3.66 15.03
N SER A 109 -14.25 -3.79 13.78
CA SER A 109 -13.41 -4.89 13.32
C SER A 109 -12.03 -4.84 13.93
N VAL A 110 -11.41 -3.65 13.95
CA VAL A 110 -10.14 -3.41 14.63
C VAL A 110 -10.23 -3.83 16.10
N ARG A 111 -11.34 -3.49 16.77
CA ARG A 111 -11.60 -3.88 18.17
C ARG A 111 -11.76 -5.37 18.34
N ALA A 112 -12.60 -5.99 17.50
CA ALA A 112 -12.91 -7.42 17.58
C ALA A 112 -11.69 -8.29 17.26
N MET A 113 -10.81 -7.82 16.38
CA MET A 113 -9.53 -8.46 16.05
C MET A 113 -8.43 -8.17 17.10
N GLU A 114 -8.70 -7.28 18.06
CA GLU A 114 -7.76 -6.83 19.09
C GLU A 114 -6.41 -6.40 18.47
N LEU A 115 -6.47 -5.64 17.38
CA LEU A 115 -5.27 -5.21 16.64
C LEU A 115 -4.47 -4.19 17.45
N ARG A 116 -3.15 -4.38 17.46
CA ARG A 116 -2.22 -3.39 18.04
C ARG A 116 -1.89 -2.27 17.05
N TYR A 117 -1.99 -2.58 15.77
CA TYR A 117 -1.71 -1.66 14.68
C TYR A 117 -2.60 -2.02 13.50
N ALA A 118 -3.32 -1.03 12.97
CA ALA A 118 -4.23 -1.19 11.85
C ALA A 118 -3.71 -0.38 10.66
N THR A 119 -3.56 -1.02 9.49
CA THR A 119 -3.36 -0.30 8.24
C THR A 119 -4.70 -0.13 7.55
N ILE A 120 -5.03 1.10 7.17
CA ILE A 120 -6.22 1.40 6.38
C ILE A 120 -5.74 1.87 5.01
N THR A 121 -6.30 1.30 3.95
CA THR A 121 -6.15 1.79 2.59
C THR A 121 -7.52 1.76 1.93
N GLY A 122 -7.66 2.36 0.76
CA GLY A 122 -8.89 2.24 -0.01
C GLY A 122 -8.63 2.27 -1.50
N VAL A 123 -9.74 2.21 -2.24
CA VAL A 123 -9.76 2.47 -3.68
C VAL A 123 -9.78 3.97 -3.96
N THR A 124 -9.44 4.37 -5.20
CA THR A 124 -9.66 5.75 -5.63
C THR A 124 -11.15 5.98 -5.89
N ARG A 125 -11.66 7.15 -5.48
CA ARG A 125 -13.07 7.52 -5.60
C ARG A 125 -13.23 8.81 -6.41
N ASP A 126 -12.68 8.83 -7.62
CA ASP A 126 -12.80 9.97 -8.55
C ASP A 126 -14.27 10.26 -8.96
N ASP A 127 -15.21 9.39 -8.58
CA ASP A 127 -16.66 9.58 -8.74
C ASP A 127 -17.27 10.52 -7.68
N LEU A 128 -16.54 10.86 -6.62
CA LEU A 128 -16.97 11.74 -5.54
C LEU A 128 -16.32 13.12 -5.67
N GLU A 129 -17.04 14.17 -5.23
CA GLU A 129 -16.53 15.54 -5.25
C GLU A 129 -15.30 15.73 -4.34
N ASP A 130 -15.24 15.03 -3.21
CA ASP A 130 -14.12 15.07 -2.28
C ASP A 130 -13.07 13.97 -2.51
N GLU A 131 -13.18 13.24 -3.64
CA GLU A 131 -12.37 12.06 -3.97
C GLU A 131 -12.33 10.99 -2.86
N GLY A 132 -13.32 10.98 -1.98
CA GLY A 132 -13.43 10.10 -0.82
C GLY A 132 -12.67 10.56 0.43
N ALA A 133 -12.08 11.75 0.45
CA ALA A 133 -11.29 12.25 1.59
C ALA A 133 -12.02 12.16 2.93
N TRP A 134 -13.34 12.44 2.97
CA TRP A 134 -14.15 12.26 4.16
C TRP A 134 -14.13 10.82 4.67
N LEU A 135 -14.27 9.83 3.77
CA LEU A 135 -14.32 8.41 4.12
C LEU A 135 -13.01 7.97 4.78
N TYR A 136 -11.87 8.32 4.18
CA TYR A 136 -10.55 8.02 4.72
C TYR A 136 -10.34 8.66 6.10
N ALA A 137 -10.69 9.94 6.25
CA ALA A 137 -10.57 10.66 7.50
C ALA A 137 -11.49 10.07 8.58
N GLU A 138 -12.76 9.82 8.26
CA GLU A 138 -13.74 9.32 9.22
C GLU A 138 -13.41 7.91 9.70
N THR A 139 -12.87 7.05 8.84
CA THR A 139 -12.37 5.73 9.27
C THR A 139 -11.26 5.85 10.31
N ILE A 140 -10.29 6.76 10.13
CA ILE A 140 -9.23 6.99 11.13
C ILE A 140 -9.84 7.47 12.45
N ARG A 141 -10.73 8.48 12.39
CA ARG A 141 -11.40 9.01 13.59
C ARG A 141 -12.13 7.93 14.37
N LYS A 142 -12.92 7.09 13.69
CA LYS A 142 -13.68 6.01 14.33
C LYS A 142 -12.77 4.93 14.92
N VAL A 143 -11.66 4.60 14.26
CA VAL A 143 -10.70 3.65 14.81
C VAL A 143 -10.06 4.21 16.08
N HIS A 144 -9.58 5.45 16.08
CA HIS A 144 -9.00 6.09 17.27
C HIS A 144 -10.02 6.23 18.41
N GLU A 145 -11.29 6.59 18.11
CA GLU A 145 -12.37 6.72 19.09
C GLU A 145 -12.67 5.39 19.79
N LEU A 146 -12.80 4.31 19.02
CA LEU A 146 -13.24 3.01 19.54
C LEU A 146 -12.10 2.14 20.10
N ASN A 147 -10.85 2.42 19.68
CA ASN A 147 -9.67 1.60 19.98
C ASN A 147 -8.54 2.47 20.56
N PRO A 148 -8.71 3.07 21.75
CA PRO A 148 -7.67 3.88 22.37
C PRO A 148 -6.42 3.02 22.62
N GLY A 149 -5.32 3.36 21.95
CA GLY A 149 -4.04 2.64 22.02
C GLY A 149 -3.66 1.82 20.78
N THR A 150 -4.55 1.69 19.80
CA THR A 150 -4.22 1.10 18.49
C THR A 150 -3.64 2.17 17.57
N GLY A 151 -2.44 1.94 17.04
CA GLY A 151 -1.86 2.82 16.03
C GLY A 151 -2.48 2.61 14.66
N VAL A 152 -2.60 3.68 13.88
CA VAL A 152 -3.19 3.69 12.53
C VAL A 152 -2.17 4.13 11.49
N GLU A 153 -1.89 3.28 10.51
CA GLU A 153 -1.23 3.67 9.27
C GLU A 153 -2.27 3.89 8.18
N MET A 154 -2.29 5.09 7.60
CA MET A 154 -3.16 5.42 6.49
C MET A 154 -2.39 5.35 5.17
N LEU A 155 -2.69 4.38 4.31
CA LEU A 155 -2.21 4.33 2.93
C LEU A 155 -3.25 4.94 1.99
N ALA A 156 -3.00 6.16 1.56
CA ALA A 156 -3.96 6.96 0.82
C ALA A 156 -3.66 7.04 -0.69
N PRO A 157 -4.70 7.27 -1.53
CA PRO A 157 -4.52 7.78 -2.89
C PRO A 157 -3.92 9.19 -2.86
N ASP A 158 -3.71 9.80 -4.04
CA ASP A 158 -3.11 11.14 -4.12
C ASP A 158 -4.13 12.27 -3.91
N PHE A 159 -5.43 11.98 -3.89
CA PHE A 159 -6.53 12.97 -3.91
C PHE A 159 -6.31 14.08 -4.95
N SER A 160 -5.76 13.69 -6.11
CA SER A 160 -5.33 14.59 -7.19
C SER A 160 -4.36 15.71 -6.76
N GLY A 161 -3.69 15.56 -5.62
CA GLY A 161 -2.79 16.54 -5.03
C GLY A 161 -3.51 17.72 -4.37
N HIS A 162 -4.84 17.67 -4.21
CA HIS A 162 -5.61 18.75 -3.65
C HIS A 162 -5.35 18.90 -2.14
N ALA A 163 -4.60 19.94 -1.77
CA ALA A 163 -4.19 20.20 -0.40
C ALA A 163 -5.35 20.22 0.61
N HIS A 164 -6.52 20.75 0.23
CA HIS A 164 -7.69 20.79 1.11
C HIS A 164 -8.29 19.39 1.38
N LEU A 165 -8.20 18.45 0.44
CA LEU A 165 -8.63 17.06 0.63
C LEU A 165 -7.62 16.28 1.47
N LEU A 166 -6.33 16.44 1.15
CA LEU A 166 -5.23 15.87 1.91
C LEU A 166 -5.26 16.30 3.39
N ASN A 167 -5.48 17.60 3.64
CA ASN A 167 -5.57 18.13 5.00
C ASN A 167 -6.70 17.51 5.82
N GLN A 168 -7.85 17.18 5.21
CA GLN A 168 -8.93 16.48 5.94
C GLN A 168 -8.47 15.15 6.52
N VAL A 169 -7.64 14.42 5.78
CA VAL A 169 -7.04 13.16 6.25
C VAL A 169 -5.92 13.46 7.26
N PHE A 170 -5.06 14.45 7.00
CA PHE A 170 -3.94 14.77 7.89
C PHE A 170 -4.38 15.23 9.29
N GLU A 171 -5.48 15.99 9.38
CA GLU A 171 -6.05 16.48 10.64
C GLU A 171 -6.51 15.35 11.57
N THR A 172 -6.74 14.15 11.04
CA THR A 172 -7.05 12.96 11.85
C THR A 172 -5.82 12.34 12.51
N ARG A 173 -4.62 12.83 12.15
CA ARG A 173 -3.32 12.46 12.73
C ARG A 173 -3.08 10.95 12.81
N PRO A 174 -3.13 10.21 11.68
CA PRO A 174 -2.67 8.83 11.69
C PRO A 174 -1.20 8.77 12.14
N GLU A 175 -0.83 7.73 12.87
CA GLU A 175 0.54 7.48 13.31
C GLU A 175 1.53 7.47 12.14
N VAL A 176 1.11 6.96 10.98
CA VAL A 176 1.85 7.04 9.72
C VAL A 176 0.89 7.41 8.58
N PHE A 177 1.28 8.39 7.77
CA PHE A 177 0.65 8.66 6.48
C PHE A 177 1.51 8.09 5.35
N ALA A 178 0.98 7.13 4.61
CA ALA A 178 1.62 6.49 3.49
C ALA A 178 0.99 6.92 2.16
N HIS A 179 1.84 7.23 1.19
CA HIS A 179 1.44 7.32 -0.22
C HIS A 179 2.53 6.68 -1.07
N ASN A 180 2.20 5.57 -1.72
CA ASN A 180 3.20 4.84 -2.48
C ASN A 180 3.51 5.53 -3.80
N LEU A 181 4.80 5.65 -4.13
CA LEU A 181 5.29 6.07 -5.44
C LEU A 181 5.26 4.91 -6.45
N GLU A 182 5.56 3.70 -5.97
CA GLU A 182 5.53 2.40 -6.66
C GLU A 182 6.62 2.19 -7.70
N THR A 183 7.00 3.21 -8.49
CA THR A 183 7.97 3.01 -9.57
C THR A 183 8.66 4.31 -10.00
N VAL A 184 9.58 4.18 -10.96
CA VAL A 184 10.48 5.24 -11.42
C VAL A 184 9.87 6.10 -12.53
N PRO A 185 10.33 7.36 -12.74
CA PRO A 185 9.69 8.32 -13.64
C PRO A 185 9.44 7.81 -15.06
N ARG A 186 10.44 7.15 -15.66
CA ARG A 186 10.39 6.67 -17.06
C ARG A 186 9.20 5.73 -17.32
N ILE A 187 8.88 4.88 -16.36
CA ILE A 187 7.84 3.85 -16.53
C ILE A 187 6.54 4.18 -15.78
N PHE A 188 6.54 5.25 -14.98
CA PHE A 188 5.42 5.65 -14.14
C PHE A 188 4.10 5.77 -14.91
N LYS A 189 4.06 6.54 -16.00
CA LYS A 189 2.82 6.74 -16.79
C LYS A 189 2.31 5.44 -17.42
N ARG A 190 3.19 4.48 -17.71
CA ARG A 190 2.81 3.16 -18.22
C ARG A 190 2.17 2.29 -17.13
N ILE A 191 2.70 2.36 -15.91
CA ILE A 191 2.26 1.54 -14.78
C ILE A 191 1.08 2.16 -14.02
N ARG A 192 1.07 3.48 -13.83
CA ARG A 192 0.08 4.27 -13.08
C ARG A 192 -0.41 5.47 -13.89
N PRO A 193 -1.15 5.27 -14.99
CA PRO A 193 -1.51 6.33 -15.93
C PRO A 193 -2.37 7.46 -15.35
N ALA A 194 -3.11 7.20 -14.27
CA ALA A 194 -3.96 8.19 -13.60
C ALA A 194 -3.23 8.95 -12.47
N PHE A 195 -1.99 8.57 -12.15
CA PHE A 195 -1.14 9.24 -11.18
C PHE A 195 -0.03 10.02 -11.91
N ASN A 196 0.69 10.86 -11.18
CA ASN A 196 1.89 11.54 -11.66
C ASN A 196 3.01 11.42 -10.62
N TYR A 197 4.24 11.17 -11.07
CA TYR A 197 5.41 10.95 -10.20
C TYR A 197 5.65 12.14 -9.25
N ASP A 198 5.76 13.34 -9.81
CA ASP A 198 6.02 14.57 -9.04
C ASP A 198 4.86 14.89 -8.10
N ARG A 199 3.61 14.67 -8.54
CA ARG A 199 2.44 14.84 -7.69
C ARG A 199 2.44 13.86 -6.51
N SER A 200 2.83 12.60 -6.73
CA SER A 200 2.95 11.61 -5.66
C SER A 200 4.05 11.99 -4.65
N LEU A 201 5.16 12.58 -5.10
CA LEU A 201 6.19 13.14 -4.21
C LEU A 201 5.68 14.38 -3.45
N ASP A 202 4.90 15.23 -4.09
CA ASP A 202 4.30 16.41 -3.47
C ASP A 202 3.30 16.01 -2.37
N VAL A 203 2.50 14.96 -2.56
CA VAL A 203 1.62 14.41 -1.50
C VAL A 203 2.41 14.04 -0.24
N ILE A 204 3.57 13.39 -0.39
CA ILE A 204 4.47 13.08 0.73
C ILE A 204 5.01 14.37 1.36
N SER A 205 5.40 15.35 0.55
CA SER A 205 5.92 16.63 1.01
C SER A 205 4.87 17.40 1.83
N GLN A 206 3.62 17.40 1.40
CA GLN A 206 2.50 18.03 2.11
C GLN A 206 2.25 17.34 3.48
N ALA A 207 2.25 16.00 3.52
CA ALA A 207 2.10 15.26 4.78
C ALA A 207 3.24 15.52 5.77
N ARG A 208 4.49 15.58 5.26
CA ARG A 208 5.67 15.96 6.05
C ARG A 208 5.58 17.40 6.54
N ALA A 209 5.11 18.34 5.72
CA ALA A 209 4.94 19.74 6.10
C ALA A 209 3.87 19.91 7.19
N PHE A 210 2.83 19.07 7.18
CA PHE A 210 1.82 19.00 8.24
C PHE A 210 2.38 18.40 9.56
N GLY A 211 3.51 17.70 9.49
CA GLY A 211 4.19 17.11 10.65
C GLY A 211 3.81 15.66 10.95
N LEU A 212 3.33 14.91 9.95
CA LEU A 212 3.11 13.47 10.06
C LEU A 212 4.39 12.68 9.80
N ILE A 213 4.47 11.45 10.31
CA ILE A 213 5.45 10.48 9.83
C ILE A 213 4.97 9.97 8.47
N THR A 214 5.85 10.03 7.48
CA THR A 214 5.50 9.70 6.09
C THR A 214 6.09 8.38 5.64
N LYS A 215 5.40 7.69 4.74
CA LYS A 215 5.84 6.41 4.20
C LYS A 215 5.56 6.27 2.70
N SER A 216 6.42 5.53 2.01
CA SER A 216 6.18 5.16 0.62
C SER A 216 6.69 3.74 0.31
N ASN A 217 6.53 3.33 -0.94
CA ASN A 217 6.93 2.03 -1.45
C ASN A 217 7.49 2.12 -2.86
N LEU A 218 8.44 1.24 -3.18
CA LEU A 218 8.90 0.95 -4.54
C LEU A 218 8.70 -0.54 -4.86
N ILE A 219 8.08 -0.82 -6.00
CA ILE A 219 7.88 -2.16 -6.55
C ILE A 219 8.91 -2.38 -7.66
N MET A 220 9.73 -3.40 -7.46
CA MET A 220 10.81 -3.79 -8.35
C MET A 220 10.38 -4.89 -9.32
N GLY A 221 11.04 -4.99 -10.47
CA GLY A 221 10.77 -5.99 -11.51
C GLY A 221 9.74 -5.57 -12.55
N MET A 222 9.40 -4.28 -12.62
CA MET A 222 8.45 -3.73 -13.60
C MET A 222 9.14 -3.05 -14.79
N GLY A 223 10.47 -3.10 -14.85
CA GLY A 223 11.27 -2.59 -15.98
C GLY A 223 12.15 -1.40 -15.62
N GLU A 224 12.22 -1.05 -14.34
CA GLU A 224 13.18 -0.10 -13.79
C GLU A 224 14.60 -0.68 -13.76
N THR A 225 15.58 0.21 -13.84
CA THR A 225 17.00 -0.09 -13.63
C THR A 225 17.41 0.17 -12.18
N ARG A 226 18.58 -0.34 -11.77
CA ARG A 226 19.07 -0.17 -10.39
C ARG A 226 19.34 1.30 -10.06
N GLU A 227 19.85 2.05 -11.04
CA GLU A 227 20.18 3.47 -10.95
C GLU A 227 18.93 4.34 -10.86
N GLU A 228 17.88 4.00 -11.61
CA GLU A 228 16.59 4.70 -11.51
C GLU A 228 15.95 4.50 -10.12
N VAL A 229 16.16 3.33 -9.51
CA VAL A 229 15.66 3.05 -8.15
C VAL A 229 16.44 3.83 -7.11
N SER A 230 17.77 3.91 -7.23
CA SER A 230 18.60 4.81 -6.40
C SER A 230 18.10 6.25 -6.47
N GLN A 231 17.83 6.75 -7.68
CA GLN A 231 17.31 8.11 -7.85
C GLN A 231 15.94 8.27 -7.20
N ALA A 232 15.03 7.30 -7.35
CA ALA A 232 13.72 7.35 -6.70
C ALA A 232 13.80 7.34 -5.17
N LEU A 233 14.77 6.64 -4.57
CA LEU A 233 15.02 6.69 -3.13
C LEU A 233 15.48 8.09 -2.70
N VAL A 234 16.37 8.72 -3.47
CA VAL A 234 16.81 10.10 -3.22
C VAL A 234 15.63 11.07 -3.34
N ASP A 235 14.81 10.94 -4.37
CA ASP A 235 13.65 11.81 -4.60
C ASP A 235 12.62 11.68 -3.46
N LEU A 236 12.33 10.45 -3.02
CA LEU A 236 11.44 10.18 -1.89
C LEU A 236 11.96 10.79 -0.59
N HIS A 237 13.26 10.61 -0.31
CA HIS A 237 13.86 11.20 0.88
C HIS A 237 13.85 12.73 0.82
N ALA A 238 14.14 13.32 -0.35
CA ALA A 238 14.09 14.77 -0.56
C ALA A 238 12.66 15.34 -0.38
N ALA A 239 11.63 14.59 -0.78
CA ALA A 239 10.23 14.91 -0.50
C ALA A 239 9.86 14.77 1.00
N GLY A 240 10.78 14.28 1.83
CA GLY A 240 10.56 14.12 3.27
C GLY A 240 9.87 12.81 3.64
N CYS A 241 10.09 11.74 2.87
CA CYS A 241 9.65 10.39 3.20
C CYS A 241 10.49 9.81 4.36
N ASP A 242 9.87 9.48 5.50
CA ASP A 242 10.57 8.91 6.65
C ASP A 242 10.79 7.39 6.50
N LEU A 243 9.78 6.68 5.98
CA LEU A 243 9.72 5.23 5.95
C LEU A 243 9.63 4.71 4.51
N ILE A 244 10.40 3.67 4.17
CA ILE A 244 10.38 3.10 2.83
C ILE A 244 10.29 1.58 2.85
N THR A 245 9.39 1.05 2.01
CA THR A 245 9.37 -0.36 1.66
C THR A 245 9.84 -0.57 0.21
N ILE A 246 10.62 -1.62 -0.02
CA ILE A 246 11.14 -2.00 -1.34
C ILE A 246 10.80 -3.47 -1.57
N THR A 247 10.07 -3.76 -2.65
CA THR A 247 9.44 -5.07 -2.85
C THR A 247 9.61 -5.64 -4.26
N GLN A 248 9.39 -6.95 -4.44
CA GLN A 248 9.28 -7.57 -5.76
C GLN A 248 7.83 -7.51 -6.27
N TYR A 249 7.68 -7.09 -7.52
CA TYR A 249 6.44 -7.22 -8.28
C TYR A 249 6.07 -8.70 -8.46
N LEU A 250 4.87 -9.06 -8.05
CA LEU A 250 4.26 -10.35 -8.37
C LEU A 250 3.08 -10.11 -9.29
N ARG A 251 3.20 -10.56 -10.54
CA ARG A 251 2.16 -10.44 -11.56
C ARG A 251 0.88 -11.18 -11.13
N PRO A 252 -0.26 -10.47 -10.96
CA PRO A 252 -1.49 -11.12 -10.48
C PRO A 252 -2.11 -12.07 -11.52
N THR A 253 -2.22 -11.61 -12.78
CA THR A 253 -2.77 -12.39 -13.89
C THR A 253 -2.08 -12.02 -15.21
N ALA A 254 -2.33 -12.79 -16.27
CA ALA A 254 -1.73 -12.52 -17.59
C ALA A 254 -2.14 -11.15 -18.17
N LYS A 255 -3.23 -10.55 -17.69
CA LYS A 255 -3.69 -9.23 -18.13
C LYS A 255 -2.87 -8.07 -17.55
N HIS A 256 -2.11 -8.33 -16.49
CA HIS A 256 -1.27 -7.35 -15.80
C HIS A 256 0.12 -7.28 -16.41
N HIS A 257 0.84 -6.20 -16.09
CA HIS A 257 2.19 -5.94 -16.55
C HIS A 257 3.08 -7.20 -16.41
N PRO A 258 3.88 -7.57 -17.41
CA PRO A 258 4.81 -8.69 -17.28
C PRO A 258 5.88 -8.45 -16.20
N VAL A 259 6.38 -9.52 -15.59
CA VAL A 259 7.56 -9.40 -14.72
C VAL A 259 8.79 -9.24 -15.60
N GLU A 260 9.36 -8.05 -15.66
CA GLU A 260 10.55 -7.77 -16.47
C GLU A 260 11.84 -8.32 -15.81
N ARG A 261 11.86 -8.39 -14.47
CA ARG A 261 13.00 -8.91 -13.72
C ARG A 261 12.61 -9.49 -12.36
N TRP A 262 13.24 -10.60 -11.99
CA TRP A 262 13.26 -11.10 -10.62
C TRP A 262 14.50 -10.60 -9.90
N VAL A 263 14.32 -9.65 -8.98
CA VAL A 263 15.40 -9.08 -8.18
C VAL A 263 15.92 -10.13 -7.20
N LYS A 264 17.25 -10.26 -7.11
CA LYS A 264 17.86 -11.26 -6.24
C LYS A 264 17.85 -10.78 -4.78
N PRO A 265 17.80 -11.69 -3.80
CA PRO A 265 17.78 -11.30 -2.38
C PRO A 265 18.90 -10.36 -1.93
N HIS A 266 20.13 -10.52 -2.44
CA HIS A 266 21.25 -9.64 -2.08
C HIS A 266 21.06 -8.20 -2.57
N GLU A 267 20.38 -8.00 -3.70
CA GLU A 267 20.11 -6.65 -4.21
C GLU A 267 19.12 -5.90 -3.31
N PHE A 268 18.18 -6.61 -2.68
CA PHE A 268 17.32 -6.02 -1.66
C PHE A 268 18.12 -5.61 -0.41
N VAL A 269 19.17 -6.36 -0.04
CA VAL A 269 20.08 -5.98 1.06
C VAL A 269 20.83 -4.70 0.70
N GLU A 270 21.43 -4.63 -0.49
CA GLU A 270 22.13 -3.44 -0.99
C GLU A 270 21.21 -2.21 -1.02
N LEU A 271 19.97 -2.37 -1.50
CA LEU A 271 18.96 -1.30 -1.51
C LEU A 271 18.57 -0.87 -0.08
N SER A 272 18.55 -1.80 0.87
CA SER A 272 18.27 -1.48 2.27
C SER A 272 19.40 -0.66 2.89
N GLU A 273 20.64 -1.02 2.63
CA GLU A 273 21.84 -0.32 3.08
C GLU A 273 21.91 1.08 2.47
N GLU A 274 21.64 1.21 1.17
CA GLU A 274 21.58 2.50 0.48
C GLU A 274 20.49 3.41 1.06
N ALA A 275 19.25 2.93 1.20
CA ALA A 275 18.18 3.73 1.80
C ALA A 275 18.53 4.15 3.24
N THR A 276 19.17 3.27 4.02
CA THR A 276 19.63 3.61 5.36
C THR A 276 20.70 4.72 5.32
N ALA A 277 21.64 4.64 4.38
CA ALA A 277 22.69 5.64 4.18
C ALA A 277 22.15 6.98 3.68
N ILE A 278 21.09 6.98 2.86
CA ILE A 278 20.39 8.20 2.40
C ILE A 278 19.77 8.95 3.60
N GLY A 279 19.26 8.22 4.60
CA GLY A 279 18.80 8.82 5.86
C GLY A 279 17.43 8.33 6.36
N PHE A 280 16.73 7.47 5.61
CA PHE A 280 15.41 6.96 5.97
C PHE A 280 15.34 6.47 7.43
N ALA A 281 14.27 6.81 8.13
CA ALA A 281 14.07 6.48 9.54
C ALA A 281 13.78 5.00 9.76
N GLY A 282 13.15 4.35 8.78
CA GLY A 282 12.92 2.91 8.77
C GLY A 282 12.86 2.38 7.35
N VAL A 283 13.51 1.24 7.14
CA VAL A 283 13.63 0.61 5.82
C VAL A 283 13.21 -0.85 5.94
N MET A 284 12.35 -1.31 5.03
CA MET A 284 12.10 -2.73 4.82
C MET A 284 12.25 -3.08 3.35
N SER A 285 13.21 -3.94 3.04
CA SER A 285 13.54 -4.32 1.68
C SER A 285 13.57 -5.83 1.53
N GLY A 286 12.79 -6.36 0.60
CA GLY A 286 12.77 -7.80 0.35
C GLY A 286 11.68 -8.23 -0.63
N PRO A 287 11.81 -9.42 -1.22
CA PRO A 287 10.93 -9.86 -2.30
C PRO A 287 9.45 -9.99 -1.90
N LEU A 288 9.19 -10.31 -0.64
CA LEU A 288 7.84 -10.52 -0.13
C LEU A 288 7.37 -9.36 0.76
N VAL A 289 8.20 -8.33 0.98
CA VAL A 289 7.78 -7.12 1.71
C VAL A 289 6.56 -6.50 1.01
N ARG A 290 5.67 -5.87 1.74
CA ARG A 290 4.55 -5.07 1.20
C ARG A 290 4.48 -3.78 1.99
N SER A 291 3.80 -2.76 1.47
CA SER A 291 3.62 -1.50 2.18
C SER A 291 3.17 -1.70 3.62
N SER A 292 2.20 -2.59 3.87
CA SER A 292 1.70 -2.88 5.23
C SER A 292 2.43 -4.01 5.97
N TYR A 293 3.45 -4.64 5.39
CA TYR A 293 4.16 -5.73 6.05
C TYR A 293 4.94 -5.23 7.26
N ARG A 294 4.60 -5.71 8.46
CA ARG A 294 5.24 -5.33 9.74
C ARG A 294 5.23 -3.82 10.00
N ALA A 295 4.17 -3.14 9.56
CA ALA A 295 4.06 -1.68 9.62
C ALA A 295 4.20 -1.15 11.04
N GLY A 296 3.61 -1.82 12.04
CA GLY A 296 3.72 -1.43 13.45
C GLY A 296 5.15 -1.49 13.98
N ARG A 297 5.97 -2.43 13.50
CA ARG A 297 7.40 -2.50 13.82
C ARG A 297 8.20 -1.37 13.16
N LEU A 298 7.92 -1.06 11.90
CA LEU A 298 8.59 0.02 11.18
C LEU A 298 8.32 1.38 11.83
N TYR A 299 7.06 1.59 12.23
CA TYR A 299 6.65 2.79 12.95
C TYR A 299 7.43 2.99 14.25
N LYS A 300 7.54 1.93 15.08
CA LYS A 300 8.32 1.99 16.33
C LYS A 300 9.79 2.37 16.09
N GLN A 301 10.42 1.81 15.05
CA GLN A 301 11.80 2.17 14.69
C GLN A 301 11.93 3.66 14.33
N ALA A 302 10.98 4.21 13.56
CA ALA A 302 10.98 5.63 13.25
C ALA A 302 10.77 6.51 14.49
N GLN A 303 9.89 6.11 15.42
CA GLN A 303 9.71 6.83 16.68
C GLN A 303 11.00 6.86 17.50
N GLU A 304 11.68 5.72 17.64
CA GLU A 304 12.94 5.60 18.37
C GLU A 304 14.04 6.49 17.75
N LYS A 305 14.17 6.49 16.42
CA LYS A 305 15.16 7.32 15.71
C LYS A 305 14.86 8.81 15.84
N LYS A 306 13.59 9.22 15.73
CA LYS A 306 13.18 10.63 15.91
C LYS A 306 13.38 11.09 17.36
N ALA A 307 13.09 10.24 18.34
CA ALA A 307 13.34 10.55 19.75
C ALA A 307 14.83 10.72 20.04
N ALA A 308 15.70 9.91 19.43
CA ALA A 308 17.15 10.05 19.57
C ALA A 308 17.69 11.37 18.99
N LEU A 309 17.15 11.81 17.84
CA LEU A 309 17.55 13.08 17.20
C LEU A 309 17.09 14.33 17.95
N SER A 310 15.97 14.26 18.68
CA SER A 310 15.46 15.39 19.49
C SER A 310 16.18 15.55 20.83
N ASN A 311 16.91 14.53 21.29
CA ASN A 311 17.59 14.49 22.59
C ASN A 311 19.12 14.67 22.51
N GLY A 312 19.68 14.85 21.31
CA GLY A 312 21.10 15.09 21.06
C GLY A 312 21.35 16.47 20.49
#